data_AF-A0A2D6X0I3-F1
#
_entry.id   AF-A0A2D6X0I3-F1
#
_cell.length_a   1.000
_cell.length_b   1.000
_cell.length_c   1.000
_cell.angle_alpha   90.00
_cell.angle_beta   90.00
_cell.angle_gamma   90.00
#
_symmetry.space_group_name_H-M   'P 1'
#
loop_
_entity.id
_entity.type
_entity.pdbx_description
1 polymer ?
#
loop_
_entity_poly.entity_id
_entity_poly.type
_entity_poly.pdbx_seq_one_letter_code
_entity_poly.pdbx_strand_id
1 'polypeptide(L)'
;MSDYGKNTKKIVFTDTDHRHAQLLIRLKHDGMKQSEFFRAIVGGYIEGDERLQNYIDEVSTLSKKRKGVSKTLRARGKSLVNDLGLNDGEIENIFDILEEEHPEL
;
A
#
# COMPACT_ATOMS: atom_id res chain seq x y z
N MET A 1 -11.11 5.09 25.61
CA MET A 1 -10.77 5.01 24.17
C MET A 1 -10.13 3.65 23.94
N SER A 2 -10.53 2.88 22.94
CA SER A 2 -9.85 1.61 22.66
C SER A 2 -8.46 1.90 22.10
N ASP A 3 -7.45 1.13 22.51
CA ASP A 3 -6.07 1.21 21.98
C ASP A 3 -5.97 0.65 20.54
N TYR A 4 -6.90 1.05 19.69
CA TYR A 4 -6.89 0.73 18.27
C TYR A 4 -5.64 1.34 17.62
N GLY A 5 -4.90 0.52 16.85
CA GLY A 5 -3.68 0.93 16.16
C GLY A 5 -2.38 0.91 16.98
N LYS A 6 -2.44 0.74 18.31
CA LYS A 6 -1.24 0.77 19.18
C LYS A 6 -0.72 -0.61 19.60
N ASN A 7 -1.53 -1.65 19.41
CA ASN A 7 -1.23 -2.99 19.88
C ASN A 7 -0.60 -3.87 18.79
N THR A 8 0.49 -4.56 19.12
CA THR A 8 1.06 -5.60 18.26
C THR A 8 0.09 -6.78 18.14
N LYS A 9 -0.14 -7.25 16.91
CA LYS A 9 -0.97 -8.44 16.63
C LYS A 9 -0.12 -9.50 15.94
N LYS A 10 -0.35 -10.77 16.30
CA LYS A 10 0.28 -11.92 15.65
C LYS A 10 -0.60 -12.35 14.47
N ILE A 11 0.00 -12.49 13.29
CA ILE A 11 -0.64 -13.02 12.09
C ILE A 11 0.04 -14.37 11.79
N VAL A 12 -0.75 -15.44 11.69
CA VAL A 12 -0.25 -16.81 11.44
C VAL A 12 -1.09 -17.46 10.36
N PHE A 13 -0.43 -18.18 9.45
CA PHE A 13 -1.05 -19.02 8.43
C PHE A 13 -0.21 -20.29 8.24
N THR A 14 -0.80 -21.31 7.65
CA THR A 14 -0.16 -22.60 7.36
C THR A 14 0.11 -22.75 5.88
N ASP A 15 1.23 -23.35 5.52
CA ASP A 15 1.60 -23.72 4.15
C ASP A 15 2.41 -25.04 4.20
N THR A 16 2.73 -25.62 3.04
CA THR A 16 3.55 -26.83 2.98
C THR A 16 5.00 -26.56 3.36
N ASP A 17 5.66 -27.57 3.91
CA ASP A 17 7.10 -27.55 4.20
C ASP A 17 7.94 -27.22 2.97
N HIS A 18 7.56 -27.76 1.81
CA HIS A 18 8.20 -27.51 0.52
C HIS A 18 8.15 -26.02 0.12
N ARG A 19 6.96 -25.40 0.20
CA ARG A 19 6.79 -23.98 -0.13
C ARG A 19 7.50 -23.08 0.87
N HIS A 20 7.50 -23.46 2.15
CA HIS A 20 8.27 -22.75 3.17
C HIS A 20 9.77 -22.78 2.86
N ALA A 21 10.33 -23.94 2.49
CA ALA A 21 11.74 -24.05 2.11
C ALA A 21 12.08 -23.21 0.87
N GLN A 22 11.23 -23.23 -0.17
CA GLN A 22 11.40 -22.39 -1.36
C GLN A 22 11.41 -20.90 -1.02
N LEU A 23 10.50 -20.45 -0.15
CA LEU A 23 10.46 -19.07 0.33
C LEU A 23 11.77 -18.69 1.02
N LEU A 24 12.25 -19.52 1.96
CA LEU A 24 13.49 -19.24 2.70
C LEU A 24 14.71 -19.13 1.76
N ILE A 25 14.80 -19.99 0.75
CA ILE A 25 15.88 -19.92 -0.25
C ILE A 25 15.83 -18.59 -0.99
N ARG A 26 14.64 -18.18 -1.46
CA ARG A 26 14.48 -16.93 -2.20
C ARG A 26 14.82 -15.72 -1.34
N LEU A 27 14.31 -15.67 -0.11
CA LEU A 27 14.58 -14.61 0.83
C LEU A 27 16.07 -14.50 1.17
N LYS A 28 16.77 -15.65 1.30
CA LYS A 28 18.21 -15.66 1.53
C LYS A 28 18.99 -15.06 0.34
N HIS A 29 18.59 -15.38 -0.88
CA HIS A 29 19.17 -14.79 -2.09
C HIS A 29 18.99 -13.26 -2.10
N ASP A 30 17.84 -12.79 -1.65
CA ASP A 30 17.48 -11.37 -1.64
C ASP A 30 17.94 -10.66 -0.34
N GLY A 31 18.67 -11.34 0.55
CA GLY A 31 19.20 -10.77 1.80
C GLY A 31 18.14 -10.37 2.84
N MET A 32 16.94 -10.94 2.77
CA MET A 32 15.75 -10.48 3.50
C MET A 32 15.29 -11.48 4.56
N LYS A 33 14.82 -11.00 5.72
CA LYS A 33 14.15 -11.87 6.71
C LYS A 33 12.68 -12.08 6.33
N GLN A 34 12.13 -13.23 6.68
CA GLN A 34 10.72 -13.56 6.43
C GLN A 34 9.74 -12.53 7.01
N SER A 35 10.02 -12.00 8.20
CA SER A 35 9.18 -10.96 8.81
C SER A 35 9.27 -9.61 8.10
N GLU A 36 10.42 -9.26 7.53
CA GLU A 36 10.59 -8.04 6.72
C GLU A 36 9.82 -8.18 5.42
N PHE A 37 9.94 -9.32 4.75
CA PHE A 37 9.17 -9.64 3.55
C PHE A 37 7.67 -9.47 3.76
N PHE A 38 7.09 -10.13 4.77
CA PHE A 38 5.64 -10.04 5.00
C PHE A 38 5.20 -8.63 5.41
N ARG A 39 6.00 -7.91 6.21
CA ARG A 39 5.69 -6.51 6.54
C ARG A 39 5.71 -5.62 5.30
N ALA A 40 6.70 -5.77 4.42
CA ALA A 40 6.81 -5.00 3.18
C ALA A 40 5.64 -5.28 2.22
N ILE A 41 5.27 -6.55 2.04
CA ILE A 41 4.13 -6.91 1.18
C ILE A 41 2.80 -6.40 1.75
N VAL A 42 2.59 -6.51 3.08
CA VAL A 42 1.38 -5.98 3.74
C VAL A 42 1.31 -4.46 3.62
N GLY A 43 2.42 -3.75 3.91
CA GLY A 43 2.51 -2.29 3.78
C GLY A 43 2.21 -1.84 2.36
N GLY A 44 2.95 -2.37 1.38
CA GLY A 44 2.75 -2.02 -0.03
C GLY A 44 1.34 -2.35 -0.54
N TYR A 45 0.73 -3.43 -0.06
CA TYR A 45 -0.65 -3.74 -0.43
C TYR A 45 -1.66 -2.71 0.14
N ILE A 46 -1.50 -2.32 1.41
CA ILE A 46 -2.35 -1.32 2.08
C ILE A 46 -2.18 0.07 1.45
N GLU A 47 -0.94 0.44 1.14
CA GLU A 47 -0.58 1.72 0.51
C GLU A 47 -0.94 1.79 -0.97
N GLY A 48 -1.32 0.67 -1.58
CA GLY A 48 -1.79 0.64 -2.96
C GLY A 48 -0.69 0.56 -4.01
N ASP A 49 0.47 -0.03 -3.69
CA ASP A 49 1.55 -0.30 -4.66
C ASP A 49 0.99 -0.99 -5.91
N GLU A 50 1.20 -0.36 -7.07
CA GLU A 50 0.58 -0.78 -8.32
C GLU A 50 0.96 -2.21 -8.72
N ARG A 51 2.19 -2.65 -8.43
CA ARG A 51 2.68 -3.99 -8.80
C ARG A 51 1.91 -5.04 -8.01
N LEU A 52 1.70 -4.79 -6.72
CA LEU A 52 0.91 -5.67 -5.86
C LEU A 52 -0.57 -5.63 -6.23
N GLN A 53 -1.15 -4.45 -6.50
CA GLN A 53 -2.55 -4.35 -6.91
C GLN A 53 -2.81 -5.09 -8.23
N ASN A 54 -1.90 -4.97 -9.20
CA ASN A 54 -1.98 -5.67 -10.48
C ASN A 54 -1.88 -7.19 -10.30
N TYR A 55 -0.90 -7.66 -9.52
CA TYR A 55 -0.76 -9.07 -9.21
C TYR A 55 -2.01 -9.65 -8.52
N ILE A 56 -2.57 -8.92 -7.54
CA ILE A 56 -3.81 -9.33 -6.87
C ILE A 56 -4.99 -9.34 -7.83
N ASP A 57 -5.11 -8.37 -8.73
CA ASP A 57 -6.15 -8.37 -9.76
C ASP A 57 -6.04 -9.60 -10.69
N GLU A 58 -4.85 -10.17 -10.89
CA GLU A 58 -4.66 -11.42 -11.64
C GLU A 58 -5.08 -12.65 -10.83
N VAL A 59 -4.54 -12.82 -9.61
CA VAL A 59 -4.75 -14.04 -8.80
C VAL A 59 -6.08 -14.07 -8.04
N SER A 60 -6.74 -12.93 -7.88
CA SER A 60 -8.03 -12.82 -7.20
C SER A 60 -9.11 -13.64 -7.89
N THR A 61 -9.92 -14.36 -7.11
CA THR A 61 -11.10 -15.10 -7.60
C THR A 61 -12.32 -14.22 -7.81
N LEU A 62 -12.20 -12.91 -7.59
CA LEU A 62 -13.31 -11.97 -7.81
C LEU A 62 -13.76 -11.97 -9.28
N SER A 63 -15.05 -11.74 -9.49
CA SER A 63 -15.60 -11.64 -10.84
C SER A 63 -14.95 -10.49 -11.62
N LYS A 64 -14.85 -10.63 -12.96
CA LYS A 64 -14.32 -9.59 -13.85
C LYS A 64 -14.98 -8.23 -13.60
N LYS A 65 -16.29 -8.22 -13.32
CA LYS A 65 -17.06 -7.02 -12.96
C LYS A 65 -16.52 -6.36 -11.68
N ARG A 66 -16.29 -7.12 -10.61
CA ARG A 66 -15.75 -6.58 -9.35
C ARG A 66 -14.31 -6.08 -9.51
N LYS A 67 -13.48 -6.80 -10.29
CA LYS A 67 -12.13 -6.35 -10.65
C LYS A 67 -12.18 -5.01 -11.40
N GLY A 68 -13.08 -4.87 -12.38
CA GLY A 68 -13.29 -3.63 -13.12
C GLY A 68 -13.69 -2.45 -12.22
N VAL A 69 -14.65 -2.65 -11.32
CA VAL A 69 -15.06 -1.61 -10.34
C VAL A 69 -13.88 -1.20 -9.46
N SER A 70 -13.10 -2.16 -8.96
CA SER A 70 -11.92 -1.87 -8.13
C SER A 70 -10.90 -1.02 -8.90
N LYS A 71 -10.57 -1.39 -10.15
CA LYS A 71 -9.66 -0.63 -11.01
C LYS A 71 -10.16 0.79 -11.27
N THR A 72 -11.44 0.96 -11.60
CA THR A 72 -12.03 2.28 -11.82
C THR A 72 -11.99 3.13 -10.56
N LEU A 73 -12.26 2.54 -9.38
CA LEU A 73 -12.23 3.26 -8.12
C LEU A 73 -10.81 3.75 -7.78
N ARG A 74 -9.78 2.89 -7.98
CA ARG A 74 -8.38 3.28 -7.80
C ARG A 74 -7.97 4.40 -8.77
N ALA A 75 -8.35 4.29 -10.05
CA ALA A 75 -8.06 5.32 -11.05
C ALA A 75 -8.74 6.67 -10.72
N ARG A 76 -10.00 6.64 -10.28
CA ARG A 76 -10.71 7.83 -9.80
C ARG A 76 -10.09 8.43 -8.55
N GLY A 77 -9.64 7.61 -7.60
CA GLY A 77 -8.93 8.08 -6.41
C GLY A 77 -7.67 8.85 -6.77
N LYS A 78 -6.86 8.33 -7.71
CA LYS A 78 -5.66 9.03 -8.21
C LYS A 78 -5.99 10.34 -8.92
N SER A 79 -7.00 10.33 -9.79
CA SER A 79 -7.47 11.56 -10.44
C SER A 79 -7.91 12.59 -9.40
N LEU A 80 -8.72 12.18 -8.43
CA LEU A 80 -9.25 13.07 -7.40
C LEU A 80 -8.14 13.71 -6.54
N VAL A 81 -7.09 12.97 -6.18
CA VAL A 81 -5.94 13.55 -5.45
C VAL A 81 -5.28 14.66 -6.28
N ASN A 82 -5.07 14.43 -7.57
CA ASN A 82 -4.54 15.44 -8.48
C ASN A 82 -5.51 16.63 -8.65
N ASP A 83 -6.80 16.35 -8.85
CA ASP A 83 -7.82 17.38 -9.07
C ASP A 83 -8.02 18.28 -7.83
N LEU A 84 -7.74 17.76 -6.63
CA LEU A 84 -7.83 18.49 -5.37
C LEU A 84 -6.57 19.30 -5.04
N GLY A 85 -5.53 19.27 -5.87
CA GLY A 85 -4.28 19.95 -5.56
C GLY A 85 -3.50 19.32 -4.40
N LEU A 86 -3.81 18.07 -4.05
CA LEU A 86 -3.26 17.38 -2.87
C LEU A 86 -2.06 16.50 -3.20
N ASN A 87 -1.39 16.77 -4.33
CA ASN A 87 -0.09 16.16 -4.57
C ASN A 87 0.97 16.92 -3.74
N ASP A 88 2.02 16.23 -3.31
CA ASP A 88 2.97 16.76 -2.34
C ASP A 88 3.60 18.11 -2.79
N GLY A 89 3.80 18.29 -4.10
CA GLY A 89 4.32 19.55 -4.65
C GLY A 89 3.31 20.69 -4.67
N GLU A 90 2.03 20.43 -4.94
CA GLU A 90 0.97 21.46 -4.93
C GLU A 90 0.60 21.87 -3.51
N ILE A 91 0.70 20.95 -2.55
CA ILE A 91 0.53 21.25 -1.12
C ILE A 91 1.62 22.21 -0.64
N GLU A 92 2.89 21.95 -0.96
CA GLU A 92 3.99 22.88 -0.62
C GLU A 92 3.76 24.26 -1.24
N ASN A 93 3.36 24.34 -2.52
CA ASN A 93 3.03 25.61 -3.15
C ASN A 93 1.85 26.34 -2.47
N ILE A 94 0.84 25.62 -1.94
CA ILE A 94 -0.26 26.23 -1.18
C ILE A 94 0.26 26.81 0.14
N PHE A 95 1.16 26.12 0.83
CA PHE A 95 1.75 26.62 2.07
C PHE A 95 2.69 27.81 1.82
N ASP A 96 3.46 27.81 0.73
CA ASP A 96 4.31 28.94 0.34
C ASP A 96 3.46 30.20 0.06
N ILE A 97 2.32 30.07 -0.64
CA ILE A 97 1.40 31.19 -0.91
C ILE A 97 0.75 31.70 0.38
N LEU A 98 0.37 30.80 1.29
CA LEU A 98 -0.20 31.18 2.59
C LEU A 98 0.83 31.90 3.47
N GLU A 99 2.09 31.49 3.42
CA GLU A 99 3.21 32.12 4.13
C GLU A 99 3.55 33.50 3.54
N GLU A 100 3.44 33.68 2.22
CA GLU A 100 3.54 35.00 1.57
C GLU A 100 2.38 35.95 1.94
N GLU A 101 1.13 35.46 2.00
CA GLU A 101 -0.03 36.29 2.35
C GLU A 101 -0.14 36.58 3.86
N HIS A 102 0.41 35.71 4.70
CA HIS A 102 0.40 35.83 6.16
C HIS A 102 1.80 35.59 6.77
N PRO A 103 2.76 36.50 6.55
CA PRO A 103 4.16 36.34 7.00
C PRO A 103 4.35 36.41 8.53
N GLU A 104 3.27 36.52 9.30
CA GLU A 104 3.27 36.72 10.76
C GLU A 104 2.74 35.49 11.54
N LEU A 105 2.46 34.39 10.84
CA LEU A 105 2.08 33.08 11.42
C LEU A 105 3.28 32.25 11.88
#